data_AF-A0A9W9Q601-F1
#
_entry.id   AF-A0A9W9Q601-F1
#
_cell.length_a   1.000
_cell.length_b   1.000
_cell.length_c   1.000
_cell.angle_alpha   90.00
_cell.angle_beta   90.00
_cell.angle_gamma   90.00
#
_symmetry.space_group_name_H-M   'P 1'
#
loop_
_entity.id
_entity.type
_entity.pdbx_description
1 polymer ?
#
loop_
_entity_poly.entity_id
_entity_poly.type
_entity_poly.pdbx_seq_one_letter_code
_entity_poly.pdbx_strand_id
1 'polypeptide(L)'
;MLVHFNSSNEKSLAESTGSINARFKLAGNEYDCTPFARFISRLEKVNGEWKMLSLDAMFERDTIAPVHPMNSPPARLDVEAYRPSYRCIAWQVASKGFQVSRDLPGTDRPELVKRLIDESYKWIQP
;
A
#
# COMPACT_ATOMS: atom_id res chain seq x y z
N MET A 1 14.32 -6.68 -0.86
CA MET A 1 13.97 -6.44 0.55
C MET A 1 15.25 -6.09 1.29
N LEU A 2 15.23 -5.04 2.10
CA LEU A 2 16.33 -4.61 2.97
C LEU A 2 15.87 -4.72 4.42
N VAL A 3 16.77 -5.09 5.33
CA VAL A 3 16.45 -5.27 6.75
C VAL A 3 17.50 -4.56 7.60
N HIS A 4 17.06 -3.75 8.53
CA HIS A 4 17.89 -2.96 9.44
C HIS A 4 17.59 -3.38 10.87
N PHE A 5 18.60 -3.63 11.68
CA PHE A 5 18.46 -3.96 13.10
C PHE A 5 18.93 -2.80 13.97
N ASN A 6 18.31 -2.63 15.13
CA ASN A 6 18.87 -1.77 16.17
C ASN A 6 20.10 -2.43 16.83
N SER A 7 20.85 -1.67 17.62
CA SER A 7 22.08 -2.18 18.26
C SER A 7 21.86 -3.36 19.21
N SER A 8 20.68 -3.49 19.80
CA SER A 8 20.33 -4.59 20.71
C SER A 8 19.77 -5.83 20.01
N ASN A 9 19.56 -5.79 18.68
CA ASN A 9 18.89 -6.85 17.90
C ASN A 9 17.48 -7.25 18.40
N GLU A 10 16.78 -6.32 19.05
CA GLU A 10 15.39 -6.51 19.54
C GLU A 10 14.35 -5.80 18.66
N LYS A 11 14.79 -4.85 17.82
CA LYS A 11 13.95 -4.12 16.88
C LYS A 11 14.53 -4.19 15.48
N SER A 12 13.65 -4.21 14.48
CA SER A 12 14.04 -4.20 13.08
C SER A 12 13.09 -3.39 12.21
N LEU A 13 13.64 -2.76 11.17
CA LEU A 13 12.87 -2.26 10.03
C LEU A 13 13.11 -3.16 8.84
N ALA A 14 12.03 -3.54 8.15
CA ALA A 14 12.10 -4.18 6.84
C ALA A 14 11.53 -3.25 5.78
N GLU A 15 12.33 -2.96 4.74
CA GLU A 15 11.90 -2.28 3.54
C GLU A 15 11.65 -3.30 2.42
N SER A 16 10.47 -3.24 1.81
CA SER A 16 10.09 -4.14 0.73
C SER A 16 9.29 -3.42 -0.35
N THR A 17 9.16 -4.08 -1.49
CA THR A 17 8.27 -3.67 -2.58
C THR A 17 7.29 -4.80 -2.82
N GLY A 18 6.09 -4.46 -3.26
CA GLY A 18 5.12 -5.48 -3.62
C GLY A 18 3.85 -4.90 -4.19
N SER A 19 2.89 -5.78 -4.43
CA SER A 19 1.55 -5.41 -4.85
C SER A 19 0.51 -6.13 -4.01
N ILE A 20 -0.64 -5.49 -3.85
CA ILE A 20 -1.82 -6.08 -3.23
C ILE A 20 -2.76 -6.43 -4.39
N ASN A 21 -3.37 -7.61 -4.36
CA ASN A 21 -4.27 -8.05 -5.44
C ASN A 21 -5.66 -8.27 -4.86
N ALA A 22 -6.64 -7.55 -5.40
CA ALA A 22 -8.02 -7.64 -4.97
C ALA A 22 -8.95 -7.82 -6.17
N ARG A 23 -9.59 -9.00 -6.25
CA ARG A 23 -10.64 -9.26 -7.24
C ARG A 23 -11.97 -8.68 -6.79
N PHE A 24 -12.72 -8.11 -7.74
CA PHE A 24 -14.06 -7.61 -7.51
C PHE A 24 -14.96 -7.78 -8.75
N LYS A 25 -16.27 -7.62 -8.56
CA LYS A 25 -17.27 -7.66 -9.62
C LYS A 25 -17.85 -6.28 -9.85
N LEU A 26 -18.04 -5.92 -11.12
CA LEU A 26 -18.70 -4.68 -11.54
C LEU A 26 -19.53 -4.97 -12.79
N ALA A 27 -20.82 -4.64 -12.76
CA ALA A 27 -21.75 -4.89 -13.88
C ALA A 27 -21.70 -6.33 -14.42
N GLY A 28 -21.57 -7.33 -13.53
CA GLY A 28 -21.50 -8.74 -13.91
C GLY A 28 -20.12 -9.24 -14.39
N ASN A 29 -19.15 -8.35 -14.60
CA ASN A 29 -17.79 -8.70 -15.02
C ASN A 29 -16.80 -8.71 -13.84
N GLU A 30 -15.75 -9.54 -13.92
CA GLU A 30 -14.69 -9.62 -12.92
C GLU A 30 -13.50 -8.72 -13.29
N TYR A 31 -12.96 -8.04 -12.29
CA TYR A 31 -11.80 -7.16 -12.41
C TYR A 31 -10.83 -7.42 -11.27
N ASP A 32 -9.54 -7.24 -11.53
CA ASP A 32 -8.49 -7.22 -10.52
C ASP A 32 -8.00 -5.78 -10.32
N CYS A 33 -7.99 -5.34 -9.07
CA CYS A 33 -7.33 -4.10 -8.63
C CYS A 33 -5.96 -4.44 -8.05
N THR A 34 -4.91 -3.83 -8.61
CA THR A 34 -3.51 -4.07 -8.22
C THR A 34 -2.78 -2.77 -7.94
N PRO A 35 -2.79 -2.27 -6.70
CA PRO A 35 -1.87 -1.23 -6.25
C PRO A 35 -0.46 -1.78 -6.02
N PHE A 36 0.54 -0.99 -6.40
CA PHE A 36 1.96 -1.25 -6.20
C PHE A 36 2.51 -0.28 -5.16
N ALA A 37 3.26 -0.82 -4.20
CA ALA A 37 3.76 -0.05 -3.06
C ALA A 37 5.21 -0.37 -2.74
N ARG A 38 5.88 0.61 -2.13
CA ARG A 38 6.95 0.35 -1.17
C ARG A 38 6.35 0.20 0.21
N PHE A 39 6.86 -0.74 0.98
CA PHE A 39 6.45 -0.98 2.35
C PHE A 39 7.61 -0.74 3.29
N ILE A 40 7.31 -0.17 4.46
CA ILE A 40 8.20 -0.17 5.60
C ILE A 40 7.49 -0.87 6.76
N SER A 41 8.10 -1.92 7.29
CA SER A 41 7.55 -2.71 8.38
C SER A 41 8.41 -2.53 9.63
N ARG A 42 7.78 -2.19 10.76
CA ARG A 42 8.43 -2.21 12.07
C ARG A 42 8.23 -3.58 12.70
N LEU A 43 9.31 -4.23 13.11
CA LEU A 43 9.30 -5.53 13.76
C LEU A 43 9.97 -5.44 15.13
N GLU A 44 9.39 -6.12 16.11
CA GLU A 44 9.92 -6.19 17.47
C GLU A 44 9.98 -7.66 17.91
N LYS A 45 11.04 -7.99 18.65
CA LYS A 45 11.20 -9.30 19.25
C LYS A 45 10.50 -9.29 20.62
N VAL A 46 9.52 -10.17 20.78
CA VAL A 46 8.73 -10.31 22.01
C VAL A 46 8.89 -11.75 22.48
N ASN A 47 9.44 -11.94 23.70
CA ASN A 47 9.74 -13.25 24.27
C ASN A 47 10.56 -14.16 23.33
N GLY A 48 11.52 -13.57 22.61
CA GLY A 48 12.38 -14.30 21.68
C GLY A 48 11.81 -14.48 20.26
N GLU A 49 10.56 -14.10 20.01
CA GLU A 49 9.90 -14.24 18.71
C GLU A 49 9.68 -12.90 18.01
N TRP A 50 9.93 -12.84 16.70
CA TRP A 50 9.64 -11.65 15.91
C TRP A 50 8.14 -11.47 15.67
N LYS A 51 7.65 -10.26 15.95
CA LYS A 51 6.30 -9.80 15.66
C LYS A 51 6.36 -8.56 14.78
N MET A 52 5.39 -8.42 13.88
CA MET A 52 5.24 -7.23 13.04
C MET A 52 4.33 -6.24 13.76
N LEU A 53 4.87 -5.07 14.11
CA LEU A 53 4.19 -3.99 14.81
C LEU A 53 3.43 -3.09 13.83
N SER A 54 4.03 -2.78 12.67
CA SER A 54 3.38 -2.01 11.61
C SER A 54 3.76 -2.53 10.23
N LEU A 55 2.89 -2.26 9.26
CA LEU A 55 3.12 -2.42 7.83
C LEU A 55 2.58 -1.16 7.14
N ASP A 56 3.46 -0.22 6.86
CA ASP A 56 3.08 1.06 6.26
C ASP A 56 3.34 1.01 4.75
N ALA A 57 2.31 1.32 3.96
CA ALA A 57 2.37 1.28 2.50
C ALA A 57 2.48 2.69 1.92
N MET A 58 3.44 2.88 1.02
CA MET A 58 3.65 4.08 0.23
C MET A 58 3.32 3.72 -1.22
N PHE A 59 2.10 4.03 -1.68
CA PHE A 59 1.68 3.64 -3.02
C PHE A 59 2.34 4.48 -4.10
N GLU A 60 2.61 3.83 -5.23
CA GLU A 60 3.31 4.41 -6.36
C GLU A 60 2.41 4.57 -7.57
N ARG A 61 1.64 3.52 -7.86
CA ARG A 61 0.70 3.41 -8.97
C ARG A 61 -0.28 2.28 -8.68
N ASP A 62 -1.40 2.27 -9.37
CA ASP A 62 -2.36 1.18 -9.32
C ASP A 62 -3.05 0.96 -10.68
N THR A 63 -3.66 -0.20 -10.82
CA THR A 63 -4.39 -0.59 -12.03
C THR A 63 -5.67 -1.31 -11.67
N ILE A 64 -6.73 -1.11 -12.45
CA ILE A 64 -7.88 -2.01 -12.52
C ILE A 64 -7.93 -2.60 -13.93
N ALA A 65 -7.90 -3.93 -14.02
CA ALA A 65 -7.97 -4.64 -15.30
C ALA A 65 -9.07 -5.70 -15.28
N PRO A 66 -9.79 -5.92 -16.39
CA PRO A 66 -10.72 -7.04 -16.48
C PRO A 66 -9.96 -8.37 -16.39
N VAL A 67 -10.51 -9.32 -15.63
CA VAL A 67 -9.93 -10.68 -15.51
C VAL A 67 -9.92 -11.39 -16.86
N HIS A 68 -10.97 -11.17 -17.67
CA HIS A 68 -11.07 -11.68 -19.03
C HIS A 68 -11.28 -10.54 -20.04
N PRO A 69 -10.19 -9.93 -20.55
CA PRO A 69 -10.27 -8.70 -21.36
C PRO A 69 -11.05 -8.84 -22.67
N MET A 70 -11.16 -10.05 -23.22
CA MET A 70 -11.79 -10.29 -24.54
C MET A 70 -13.31 -10.51 -24.51
N ASN A 71 -13.94 -10.67 -23.34
CA ASN A 71 -15.34 -11.12 -23.27
C ASN A 71 -16.35 -9.99 -23.12
N SER A 72 -15.92 -8.76 -22.78
CA SER A 72 -16.79 -7.59 -22.69
C SER A 72 -15.96 -6.30 -22.69
N PRO A 73 -16.49 -5.20 -23.26
CA PRO A 73 -15.85 -3.90 -23.14
C PRO A 73 -15.74 -3.51 -21.65
N PRO A 74 -14.60 -2.95 -21.21
CA PRO A 74 -14.42 -2.57 -19.82
C PRO A 74 -15.41 -1.47 -19.42
N ALA A 75 -15.97 -1.58 -18.21
CA ALA A 75 -16.81 -0.55 -17.65
C ALA A 75 -16.05 0.77 -17.50
N ARG A 76 -16.75 1.89 -17.70
CA ARG A 76 -16.18 3.22 -17.42
C ARG A 76 -16.07 3.40 -15.90
N LEU A 77 -14.86 3.70 -15.43
CA LEU A 77 -14.57 4.01 -14.03
C LEU A 77 -14.37 5.51 -13.89
N ASP A 78 -15.07 6.15 -12.94
CA ASP A 78 -14.87 7.57 -12.62
C ASP A 78 -13.81 7.73 -11.54
N VAL A 79 -12.54 7.78 -11.97
CA VAL A 79 -11.37 7.74 -11.08
C VAL A 79 -10.65 9.07 -10.96
N GLU A 80 -11.04 10.10 -11.72
CA GLU A 80 -10.29 11.36 -11.83
C GLU A 80 -10.33 12.19 -10.53
N ALA A 81 -11.31 11.97 -9.67
CA ALA A 81 -11.39 12.61 -8.36
C ALA A 81 -10.37 12.07 -7.33
N TYR A 82 -9.67 10.97 -7.64
CA TYR A 82 -8.76 10.29 -6.71
C TYR A 82 -7.30 10.63 -7.00
N ARG A 83 -6.49 10.64 -5.93
CA ARG A 83 -5.05 10.92 -5.97
C ARG A 83 -4.32 9.96 -6.94
N PRO A 84 -3.35 10.42 -7.74
CA PRO A 84 -2.67 9.57 -8.72
C PRO A 84 -2.07 8.27 -8.17
N SER A 85 -1.49 8.29 -6.96
CA SER A 85 -0.88 7.11 -6.33
C SER A 85 -1.90 6.16 -5.69
N TYR A 86 -3.15 6.59 -5.50
CA TYR A 86 -4.24 5.82 -4.89
C TYR A 86 -5.46 5.69 -5.84
N ARG A 87 -5.28 5.97 -7.13
CA ARG A 87 -6.39 6.29 -8.05
C ARG A 87 -7.43 5.18 -8.12
N CYS A 88 -7.02 3.99 -8.52
CA CYS A 88 -7.89 2.83 -8.64
C CYS A 88 -8.29 2.25 -7.28
N ILE A 89 -7.37 2.16 -6.33
CA ILE A 89 -7.65 1.53 -5.02
C ILE A 89 -8.63 2.38 -4.20
N ALA A 90 -8.48 3.71 -4.20
CA ALA A 90 -9.40 4.58 -3.49
C ALA A 90 -10.78 4.58 -4.13
N TRP A 91 -10.87 4.55 -5.47
CA TRP A 91 -12.14 4.35 -6.16
C TRP A 91 -12.81 3.03 -5.77
N GLN A 92 -12.06 1.92 -5.78
CA GLN A 92 -12.57 0.59 -5.44
C GLN A 92 -13.08 0.55 -3.99
N VAL A 93 -12.31 1.09 -3.05
CA VAL A 93 -12.67 1.15 -1.63
C VAL A 93 -13.88 2.07 -1.40
N ALA A 94 -13.96 3.20 -2.11
CA ALA A 94 -15.12 4.10 -2.09
C ALA A 94 -16.40 3.46 -2.62
N SER A 95 -16.31 2.63 -3.67
CA SER A 95 -17.46 1.87 -4.17
C SER A 95 -18.06 0.89 -3.15
N LYS A 96 -17.31 0.57 -2.08
CA LYS A 96 -17.75 -0.26 -0.95
C LYS A 96 -18.17 0.57 0.28
N GLY A 97 -18.24 1.90 0.16
CA GLY A 97 -18.66 2.81 1.23
C GLY A 97 -17.55 3.25 2.19
N PHE A 98 -16.28 2.95 1.90
CA PHE A 98 -15.15 3.35 2.73
C PHE A 98 -14.43 4.57 2.15
N GLN A 99 -13.79 5.36 3.00
CA GLN A 99 -13.01 6.51 2.57
C GLN A 99 -11.52 6.28 2.82
N VAL A 100 -10.71 6.48 1.77
CA VAL A 100 -9.25 6.48 1.91
C VAL A 100 -8.83 7.85 2.43
N SER A 101 -8.05 7.86 3.51
CA SER A 101 -7.52 9.10 4.07
C SER A 101 -6.67 9.84 3.03
N ARG A 102 -6.88 11.16 2.93
CA ARG A 102 -6.11 12.01 2.01
C ARG A 102 -4.68 12.23 2.47
N ASP A 103 -4.37 11.93 3.73
CA ASP A 103 -3.07 12.17 4.35
C ASP A 103 -2.20 10.91 4.44
N LEU A 104 -2.46 9.94 3.56
CA LEU A 104 -1.61 8.77 3.40
C LEU A 104 -0.40 9.06 2.50
N PRO A 105 0.77 8.46 2.78
CA PRO A 105 1.97 8.65 1.98
C PRO A 105 1.85 7.98 0.61
N GLY A 106 2.28 8.68 -0.44
CA GLY A 106 2.32 8.16 -1.80
C GLY A 106 3.32 8.94 -2.64
N THR A 107 3.64 8.45 -3.83
CA THR A 107 4.60 9.12 -4.74
C THR A 107 4.20 10.53 -5.13
N ASP A 108 2.90 10.86 -5.09
CA ASP A 108 2.33 12.19 -5.29
C ASP A 108 2.43 13.11 -4.05
N ARG A 109 2.89 12.60 -2.91
CA ARG A 109 3.11 13.33 -1.64
C ARG A 109 4.46 12.96 -1.02
N PRO A 110 5.58 13.37 -1.65
CA PRO A 110 6.92 12.99 -1.24
C PRO A 110 7.29 13.42 0.19
N GLU A 111 6.70 14.50 0.71
CA GLU A 111 6.90 14.98 2.07
C GLU A 111 6.36 14.02 3.14
N LEU A 112 5.20 13.39 2.88
CA LEU A 112 4.63 12.39 3.79
C LEU A 112 5.41 11.08 3.72
N VAL A 113 5.86 10.69 2.52
CA VAL A 113 6.76 9.54 2.33
C VAL A 113 8.05 9.73 3.12
N LYS A 114 8.68 10.91 2.97
CA LYS A 114 9.93 11.21 3.68
C LYS A 114 9.72 11.18 5.19
N ARG A 115 8.65 11.80 5.69
CA ARG A 115 8.32 11.80 7.12
C ARG A 115 8.17 10.38 7.67
N LEU A 116 7.40 9.52 6.99
CA LEU A 116 7.22 8.13 7.39
C LEU A 116 8.55 7.36 7.45
N ILE A 117 9.41 7.54 6.45
CA ILE A 117 10.73 6.91 6.41
C ILE A 117 11.59 7.41 7.56
N ASP A 118 11.72 8.73 7.73
CA ASP A 118 12.53 9.34 8.79
C ASP A 118 12.08 8.87 10.18
N GLU A 119 10.77 8.88 10.45
CA GLU A 119 10.20 8.43 11.73
C GLU A 119 10.44 6.94 11.97
N SER A 120 10.41 6.13 10.92
CA SER A 120 10.70 4.70 11.02
C SER A 120 12.17 4.45 11.34
N TYR A 121 13.09 5.11 10.64
CA TYR A 121 14.52 5.01 10.93
C TYR A 121 14.87 5.51 12.33
N LYS A 122 14.24 6.60 12.78
CA LYS A 122 14.39 7.09 14.16
C LYS A 122 13.95 6.08 15.21
N TRP A 123 12.97 5.23 14.92
CA TRP A 123 12.44 4.24 15.87
C TRP A 123 13.44 3.10 16.20
N ILE A 124 14.37 2.76 15.30
CA ILE A 124 15.43 1.77 15.55
C ILE A 124 16.75 2.38 16.03
N GLN A 125 16.81 3.71 16.15
CA GLN A 125 17.96 4.38 16.75
C GLN A 125 17.94 4.23 18.28
N PRO A 126 19.11 4.34 18.95
CA PRO A 126 19.21 4.29 20.41
C PRO A 126 18.36 5.34 21.13
#